data_AF-A0A2E6XX03-F1
#
_entry.id   AF-A0A2E6XX03-F1
#
_cell.length_a   1.000
_cell.length_b   1.000
_cell.length_c   1.000
_cell.angle_alpha   90.00
_cell.angle_beta   90.00
_cell.angle_gamma   90.00
#
_symmetry.space_group_name_H-M   'P 1'
#
loop_
_entity.id
_entity.type
_entity.pdbx_description
1 polymer ?
#
loop_
_entity_poly.entity_id
_entity_poly.type
_entity_poly.pdbx_seq_one_letter_code
_entity_poly.pdbx_strand_id
1 'polypeptide(L)'
;MIKKLCISFLLLAPLLQAESSNNNTHNMWITVFIHGSFSLRPHLNISNILKMLNDAIEETVYYRSTEINRRDPFFYKNQAMGEMGLHKIDITKPTTIMAAPTVAQAFEEVAQLAGYAPSDQYYTFGWSGLVSNKLRYIEANFLYTDLAKLIKKLRNQGHNPKVRIIGYSHGGNIGLQLGALHHTKNSQDQIYIDEFHLLGTPIQVETDYLINSSVFKRVYNWYSRSDGVQSLDFFSFKRWFSRKKFTKRKNFSLPDKLTQIRIKVSNFKQRAMKKQLHRPPENNKEIKKYFKEFNYDPGHFELWFMGWTILTYRKEFPTNPLPIMIFIPLITKYLQEHPNAPRDLVAEIQPYFNKVELYPYRAKHKKHFHIIKPFVDENKLQEMRTHALKFVPDNYNIETYNRKVYDAIKTVDHELNKIRKLTKMEQKKVTKLNPIINLHKDENIYQGHFSTKK
;
A
#
# COMPACT_ATOMS: atom_id res chain seq x y z
N MET A 1 41.17 -18.60 -78.17
CA MET A 1 40.00 -17.85 -78.71
C MET A 1 38.73 -18.36 -78.03
N ILE A 2 38.11 -17.52 -77.17
CA ILE A 2 36.65 -17.30 -76.99
C ILE A 2 35.75 -18.57 -77.01
N LYS A 3 35.07 -19.01 -75.94
CA LYS A 3 33.92 -18.35 -75.29
C LYS A 3 33.68 -18.85 -73.85
N LYS A 4 33.50 -17.88 -72.95
CA LYS A 4 33.00 -18.03 -71.58
C LYS A 4 31.51 -18.40 -71.60
N LEU A 5 31.11 -19.38 -70.79
CA LEU A 5 29.72 -19.63 -70.42
C LEU A 5 29.57 -19.31 -68.93
N CYS A 6 29.13 -18.10 -68.62
CA CYS A 6 28.74 -17.71 -67.27
C CYS A 6 27.27 -18.09 -67.06
N ILE A 7 27.02 -19.10 -66.25
CA ILE A 7 25.69 -19.45 -65.77
C ILE A 7 25.41 -18.58 -64.53
N SER A 8 24.57 -17.57 -64.73
CA SER A 8 24.06 -16.70 -63.67
C SER A 8 22.95 -17.43 -62.90
N PHE A 9 23.24 -17.92 -61.69
CA PHE A 9 22.21 -18.33 -60.74
C PHE A 9 21.58 -17.07 -60.13
N LEU A 10 20.40 -16.67 -60.66
CA LEU A 10 19.51 -15.72 -60.00
C LEU A 10 18.91 -16.40 -58.75
N LEU A 11 19.51 -16.13 -57.59
CA LEU A 11 18.87 -16.36 -56.30
C LEU A 11 17.78 -15.29 -56.12
N LEU A 12 16.53 -15.67 -56.40
CA LEU A 12 15.34 -14.96 -55.92
C LEU A 12 15.28 -15.10 -54.39
N ALA A 13 15.98 -14.22 -53.68
CA ALA A 13 15.68 -13.96 -52.28
C ALA A 13 14.36 -13.19 -52.23
N PRO A 14 13.32 -13.66 -51.51
CA PRO A 14 12.17 -12.81 -51.27
C PRO A 14 12.65 -11.62 -50.45
N LEU A 15 12.54 -10.42 -51.01
CA LEU A 15 12.54 -9.18 -50.24
C LEU A 15 11.36 -9.28 -49.27
N LEU A 16 11.60 -9.84 -48.09
CA LEU A 16 10.85 -9.50 -46.90
C LEU A 16 11.18 -8.03 -46.62
N GLN A 17 10.43 -7.14 -47.26
CA GLN A 17 10.21 -5.82 -46.73
C GLN A 17 9.63 -6.03 -45.34
N ALA A 18 10.50 -5.99 -44.33
CA ALA A 18 10.11 -5.72 -42.98
C ALA A 18 9.47 -4.33 -43.03
N GLU A 19 8.15 -4.30 -43.21
CA GLU A 19 7.36 -3.13 -42.89
C GLU A 19 7.78 -2.75 -41.48
N SER A 20 8.51 -1.64 -41.37
CA SER A 20 8.71 -0.97 -40.11
C SER A 20 7.34 -0.46 -39.70
N SER A 21 6.52 -1.37 -39.15
CA SER A 21 5.33 -1.03 -38.42
C SER A 21 5.81 -0.03 -37.38
N ASN A 22 5.43 1.22 -37.61
CA ASN A 22 5.65 2.33 -36.72
C ASN A 22 4.74 2.07 -35.52
N ASN A 23 5.08 1.03 -34.75
CA ASN A 23 4.35 0.57 -33.59
C ASN A 23 4.56 1.64 -32.53
N ASN A 24 3.74 2.68 -32.59
CA ASN A 24 3.53 3.62 -31.50
C ASN A 24 2.98 2.81 -30.32
N THR A 25 3.86 2.13 -29.60
CA THR A 25 3.52 1.40 -28.38
C THR A 25 2.97 2.40 -27.39
N HIS A 26 1.66 2.41 -27.23
CA HIS A 26 0.98 3.34 -26.34
C HIS A 26 1.39 3.04 -24.88
N ASN A 27 1.89 4.06 -24.18
CA ASN A 27 2.19 3.94 -22.75
C ASN A 27 0.86 3.79 -21.99
N MET A 28 0.72 2.71 -21.23
CA MET A 28 -0.48 2.43 -20.46
C MET A 28 -0.17 2.46 -18.96
N TRP A 29 -0.75 3.39 -18.22
CA TRP A 29 -0.59 3.51 -16.78
C TRP A 29 -1.54 2.60 -16.01
N ILE A 30 -0.97 1.84 -15.09
CA ILE A 30 -1.66 0.95 -14.16
C ILE A 30 -1.45 1.48 -12.75
N THR A 31 -2.52 1.84 -12.05
CA THR A 31 -2.46 2.23 -10.64
C THR A 31 -3.00 1.12 -9.76
N VAL A 32 -2.20 0.65 -8.80
CA VAL A 32 -2.56 -0.39 -7.83
C VAL A 32 -2.62 0.19 -6.42
N PHE A 33 -3.78 0.08 -5.78
CA PHE A 33 -3.98 0.43 -4.37
C PHE A 33 -3.75 -0.80 -3.49
N ILE A 34 -2.92 -0.65 -2.45
CA ILE A 34 -2.65 -1.69 -1.45
C ILE A 34 -3.03 -1.17 -0.07
N HIS A 35 -4.07 -1.77 0.52
CA HIS A 35 -4.60 -1.36 1.81
C HIS A 35 -3.66 -1.68 2.99
N GLY A 36 -3.95 -1.12 4.16
CA GLY A 36 -3.18 -1.35 5.39
C GLY A 36 -3.49 -2.66 6.11
N SER A 37 -2.93 -2.84 7.30
CA SER A 37 -3.25 -3.98 8.16
C SER A 37 -4.72 -4.01 8.57
N PHE A 38 -5.25 -5.21 8.81
CA PHE A 38 -6.58 -5.38 9.36
C PHE A 38 -6.55 -5.17 10.89
N SER A 39 -7.58 -4.52 11.44
CA SER A 39 -7.64 -4.00 12.83
C SER A 39 -6.99 -4.91 13.88
N LEU A 40 -5.91 -4.42 14.50
CA LEU A 40 -5.16 -5.14 15.55
C LEU A 40 -5.83 -5.05 16.92
N ARG A 41 -6.53 -3.95 17.20
CA ARG A 41 -7.01 -3.56 18.54
C ARG A 41 -7.72 -4.67 19.33
N PRO A 42 -8.70 -5.41 18.79
CA PRO A 42 -9.42 -6.41 19.56
C PRO A 42 -8.58 -7.68 19.85
N HIS A 43 -7.39 -7.78 19.26
CA HIS A 43 -6.50 -8.94 19.41
C HIS A 43 -5.23 -8.65 20.24
N LEU A 44 -5.05 -7.41 20.71
CA LEU A 44 -3.89 -6.97 21.50
C LEU A 44 -3.96 -7.46 22.95
N ASN A 45 -3.81 -8.77 23.17
CA ASN A 45 -3.38 -9.30 24.45
C ASN A 45 -1.88 -9.62 24.40
N ILE A 46 -1.19 -9.60 25.56
CA ILE A 46 0.27 -9.75 25.64
C ILE A 46 0.76 -11.06 24.97
N SER A 47 0.01 -12.15 25.14
CA SER A 47 0.35 -13.45 24.52
C SER A 47 0.33 -13.38 23.00
N ASN A 48 -0.70 -12.77 22.41
CA ASN A 48 -0.79 -12.56 20.97
C ASN A 48 0.30 -11.64 20.45
N ILE A 49 0.64 -10.57 21.20
CA ILE A 49 1.75 -9.68 20.85
C ILE A 49 3.06 -10.46 20.79
N LEU A 50 3.37 -11.30 21.78
CA LEU A 50 4.58 -12.14 21.77
C LEU A 50 4.61 -13.13 20.60
N LYS A 51 3.47 -13.75 20.28
CA LYS A 51 3.37 -14.64 19.11
C LYS A 51 3.56 -13.90 17.79
N MET A 52 3.00 -12.69 17.67
CA MET A 52 3.23 -11.82 16.52
C MET A 52 4.70 -11.39 16.39
N LEU A 53 5.34 -11.07 17.51
CA LEU A 53 6.77 -10.74 17.59
C LEU A 53 7.69 -11.93 17.29
N ASN A 54 7.19 -13.16 17.37
CA ASN A 54 7.93 -14.37 16.97
C ASN A 54 7.49 -14.89 15.59
N ASP A 55 6.68 -14.12 14.87
CA ASP A 55 6.14 -14.47 13.55
C ASP A 55 5.38 -15.82 13.50
N ALA A 56 4.82 -16.24 14.65
CA ALA A 56 4.11 -17.50 14.83
C ALA A 56 2.60 -17.24 14.98
N ILE A 57 1.99 -16.71 13.92
CA ILE A 57 0.62 -16.19 13.99
C ILE A 57 -0.43 -17.15 13.43
N GLU A 58 -0.05 -18.19 12.67
CA GLU A 58 -0.95 -19.05 11.90
C GLU A 58 -2.03 -19.76 12.75
N GLU A 59 -1.75 -20.00 14.03
CA GLU A 59 -2.69 -20.63 14.98
C GLU A 59 -3.34 -19.65 15.98
N THR A 60 -3.24 -18.35 15.71
CA THR A 60 -3.78 -17.32 16.61
C THR A 60 -5.21 -16.96 16.26
N VAL A 61 -5.94 -16.47 17.28
CA VAL A 61 -7.25 -15.87 17.09
C VAL A 61 -7.16 -14.71 16.10
N TYR A 62 -6.09 -13.92 16.15
CA TYR A 62 -5.83 -12.82 15.23
C TYR A 62 -5.80 -13.26 13.77
N TYR A 63 -5.04 -14.31 13.43
CA TYR A 63 -4.95 -14.82 12.07
C TYR A 63 -6.30 -15.24 11.53
N ARG A 64 -7.00 -16.13 12.25
CA ARG A 64 -8.27 -16.70 11.81
C ARG A 64 -9.42 -15.70 11.77
N SER A 65 -9.51 -14.81 12.76
CA SER A 65 -10.57 -13.79 12.77
C SER A 65 -10.35 -12.74 11.69
N THR A 66 -9.09 -12.40 11.39
CA THR A 66 -8.75 -11.57 10.22
C THR A 66 -9.17 -12.26 8.93
N GLU A 67 -8.91 -13.56 8.77
CA GLU A 67 -9.35 -14.35 7.62
C GLU A 67 -10.88 -14.28 7.42
N ILE A 68 -11.66 -14.48 8.50
CA ILE A 68 -13.13 -14.35 8.47
C ILE A 68 -13.53 -12.93 8.07
N ASN A 69 -12.98 -11.92 8.73
CA ASN A 69 -13.32 -10.53 8.46
C ASN A 69 -12.94 -10.09 7.03
N ARG A 70 -11.84 -10.61 6.46
CA ARG A 70 -11.46 -10.30 5.07
C ARG A 70 -12.45 -10.86 4.05
N ARG A 71 -13.28 -11.85 4.40
CA ARG A 71 -14.35 -12.35 3.54
C ARG A 71 -15.64 -11.55 3.64
N ASP A 72 -15.76 -10.65 4.61
CA ASP A 72 -16.98 -9.87 4.85
C ASP A 72 -16.97 -8.57 4.03
N PRO A 73 -17.90 -8.37 3.08
CA PRO A 73 -17.96 -7.18 2.25
C PRO A 73 -18.10 -5.87 3.02
N PHE A 74 -18.55 -5.93 4.27
CA PHE A 74 -18.65 -4.78 5.16
C PHE A 74 -17.34 -3.97 5.25
N PHE A 75 -16.18 -4.64 5.25
CA PHE A 75 -14.90 -3.95 5.43
C PHE A 75 -14.37 -3.28 4.15
N TYR A 76 -15.00 -3.50 2.99
CA TYR A 76 -14.66 -2.84 1.73
C TYR A 76 -15.29 -1.45 1.55
N LYS A 77 -16.20 -1.08 2.46
CA LYS A 77 -17.08 0.07 2.29
C LYS A 77 -16.47 1.44 2.60
N ASN A 78 -15.24 1.53 3.11
CA ASN A 78 -14.67 2.80 3.60
C ASN A 78 -13.24 3.13 3.14
N GLN A 79 -12.61 2.29 2.32
CA GLN A 79 -11.24 2.50 1.84
C GLN A 79 -11.02 1.82 0.48
N ALA A 80 -9.93 2.17 -0.21
CA ALA A 80 -9.49 1.48 -1.42
C ALA A 80 -8.94 0.08 -1.10
N MET A 81 -9.84 -0.85 -0.80
CA MET A 81 -9.59 -2.26 -0.50
C MET A 81 -10.56 -3.11 -1.29
N GLY A 82 -10.06 -4.21 -1.86
CA GLY A 82 -10.85 -5.21 -2.58
C GLY A 82 -10.58 -6.61 -2.06
N GLU A 83 -11.05 -7.59 -2.83
CA GLU A 83 -10.82 -9.02 -2.56
C GLU A 83 -9.34 -9.40 -2.63
N MET A 84 -9.00 -10.59 -2.12
CA MET A 84 -7.63 -11.12 -2.13
C MET A 84 -7.10 -11.24 -3.56
N GLY A 85 -5.86 -10.80 -3.80
CA GLY A 85 -5.23 -10.80 -5.12
C GLY A 85 -5.40 -9.48 -5.88
N LEU A 86 -4.97 -9.45 -7.14
CA LEU A 86 -5.04 -8.27 -7.99
C LEU A 86 -6.37 -8.19 -8.76
N HIS A 87 -7.20 -7.20 -8.42
CA HIS A 87 -8.54 -7.02 -8.99
C HIS A 87 -8.70 -5.67 -9.66
N LYS A 88 -9.25 -5.67 -10.89
CA LYS A 88 -9.49 -4.44 -11.64
C LYS A 88 -10.66 -3.67 -11.03
N ILE A 89 -10.53 -2.35 -10.97
CA ILE A 89 -11.56 -1.42 -10.51
C ILE A 89 -12.26 -0.83 -11.74
N ASP A 90 -13.59 -0.89 -11.76
CA ASP A 90 -14.41 -0.13 -12.70
C ASP A 90 -14.75 1.24 -12.10
N ILE A 91 -14.02 2.27 -12.51
CA ILE A 91 -14.20 3.65 -12.00
C ILE A 91 -15.49 4.31 -12.53
N THR A 92 -16.13 3.72 -13.54
CA THR A 92 -17.37 4.24 -14.14
C THR A 92 -18.62 3.82 -13.36
N LYS A 93 -18.48 2.86 -12.43
CA LYS A 93 -19.57 2.33 -11.60
C LYS A 93 -19.24 2.39 -10.12
N PRO A 94 -19.16 3.59 -9.51
CA PRO A 94 -19.03 3.67 -8.07
C PRO A 94 -20.26 3.11 -7.37
N THR A 95 -20.06 2.53 -6.18
CA THR A 95 -21.12 1.80 -5.45
C THR A 95 -21.02 2.07 -3.95
N THR A 96 -22.10 1.79 -3.22
CA THR A 96 -22.12 1.81 -1.75
C THR A 96 -21.54 0.53 -1.13
N ILE A 97 -21.28 -0.52 -1.93
CA ILE A 97 -20.76 -1.81 -1.44
C ILE A 97 -19.23 -1.84 -1.36
N MET A 98 -18.54 -1.05 -2.17
CA MET A 98 -17.09 -0.95 -2.21
C MET A 98 -16.66 0.50 -2.42
N ALA A 99 -15.77 1.01 -1.56
CA ALA A 99 -15.27 2.38 -1.68
C ALA A 99 -14.15 2.52 -2.73
N ALA A 100 -13.51 1.43 -3.16
CA ALA A 100 -12.38 1.48 -4.09
C ALA A 100 -12.72 2.16 -5.44
N PRO A 101 -13.86 1.90 -6.11
CA PRO A 101 -14.30 2.67 -7.27
C PRO A 101 -14.39 4.18 -7.03
N THR A 102 -15.03 4.60 -5.94
CA THR A 102 -15.21 6.03 -5.59
C THR A 102 -13.87 6.71 -5.33
N VAL A 103 -12.96 6.04 -4.61
CA VAL A 103 -11.60 6.55 -4.36
C VAL A 103 -10.80 6.66 -5.66
N ALA A 104 -10.85 5.63 -6.51
CA ALA A 104 -10.13 5.61 -7.78
C ALA A 104 -10.63 6.69 -8.74
N GLN A 105 -11.95 6.91 -8.80
CA GLN A 105 -12.55 7.98 -9.60
C GLN A 105 -12.11 9.36 -9.11
N ALA A 106 -12.17 9.63 -7.80
CA ALA A 106 -11.72 10.91 -7.24
C ALA A 106 -10.21 11.13 -7.45
N PHE A 107 -9.40 10.07 -7.38
CA PHE A 107 -7.97 10.12 -7.70
C PHE A 107 -7.73 10.44 -9.18
N GLU A 108 -8.46 9.80 -10.10
CA GLU A 108 -8.37 10.05 -11.53
C GLU A 108 -8.78 11.49 -11.87
N GLU A 109 -9.86 11.99 -11.27
CA GLU A 109 -10.31 13.38 -11.44
C GLU A 109 -9.23 14.38 -11.04
N VAL A 110 -8.56 14.17 -9.89
CA VAL A 110 -7.43 15.03 -9.48
C VAL A 110 -6.22 14.87 -10.40
N ALA A 111 -5.94 13.66 -10.88
CA ALA A 111 -4.85 13.42 -11.83
C ALA A 111 -5.08 14.20 -13.14
N GLN A 112 -6.30 14.15 -13.68
CA GLN A 112 -6.70 14.89 -14.87
C GLN A 112 -6.61 16.40 -14.66
N LEU A 113 -7.15 16.92 -13.54
CA LEU A 113 -7.05 18.34 -13.18
C LEU A 113 -5.60 18.82 -13.08
N ALA A 114 -4.70 17.97 -12.58
CA ALA A 114 -3.28 18.28 -12.47
C ALA A 114 -2.51 18.18 -13.80
N GLY A 115 -3.08 17.60 -14.86
CA GLY A 115 -2.31 17.18 -16.03
C GLY A 115 -1.22 16.16 -15.65
N TYR A 116 -1.47 15.37 -14.62
CA TYR A 116 -0.67 14.22 -14.24
C TYR A 116 -1.04 13.05 -15.14
N ALA A 117 -0.09 12.18 -15.49
CA ALA A 117 -0.39 11.06 -16.39
C ALA A 117 -1.55 10.23 -15.82
N PRO A 118 -2.75 10.28 -16.45
CA PRO A 118 -3.93 9.59 -15.95
C PRO A 118 -3.68 8.08 -16.01
N SER A 119 -4.39 7.33 -15.17
CA SER A 119 -4.25 5.87 -15.23
C SER A 119 -5.28 5.32 -16.18
N ASP A 120 -4.85 4.51 -17.14
CA ASP A 120 -5.75 3.79 -18.03
C ASP A 120 -6.49 2.68 -17.28
N GLN A 121 -5.83 2.08 -16.27
CA GLN A 121 -6.41 1.00 -15.48
C GLN A 121 -6.11 1.16 -14.00
N TYR A 122 -7.13 0.90 -13.19
CA TYR A 122 -7.07 0.93 -11.73
C TYR A 122 -7.27 -0.46 -11.16
N TYR A 123 -6.54 -0.77 -10.10
CA TYR A 123 -6.58 -2.06 -9.42
C TYR A 123 -6.52 -1.89 -7.90
N THR A 124 -7.12 -2.82 -7.18
CA THR A 124 -6.76 -3.11 -5.79
C THR A 124 -5.92 -4.37 -5.75
N PHE A 125 -4.92 -4.41 -4.86
CA PHE A 125 -4.36 -5.68 -4.41
C PHE A 125 -4.82 -5.93 -2.97
N GLY A 126 -5.74 -6.89 -2.80
CA GLY A 126 -6.15 -7.33 -1.48
C GLY A 126 -5.18 -8.35 -0.93
N TRP A 127 -4.83 -8.17 0.35
CA TRP A 127 -4.00 -9.10 1.11
C TRP A 127 -4.66 -9.37 2.46
N SER A 128 -4.08 -10.27 3.25
CA SER A 128 -4.64 -10.71 4.53
C SER A 128 -4.77 -9.55 5.53
N GLY A 129 -3.89 -8.56 5.45
CA GLY A 129 -3.79 -7.50 6.44
C GLY A 129 -3.05 -7.93 7.71
N LEU A 130 -2.38 -9.10 7.69
CA LEU A 130 -1.69 -9.66 8.83
C LEU A 130 -0.30 -9.06 9.03
N VAL A 131 0.02 -8.61 10.24
CA VAL A 131 1.32 -7.97 10.53
C VAL A 131 2.43 -9.01 10.81
N SER A 132 2.60 -9.99 9.92
CA SER A 132 3.70 -10.98 9.91
C SER A 132 4.74 -10.65 8.84
N ASN A 133 6.03 -10.76 9.13
CA ASN A 133 7.06 -10.46 8.12
C ASN A 133 7.11 -11.54 7.04
N LYS A 134 7.09 -12.82 7.45
CA LYS A 134 7.00 -13.97 6.56
C LYS A 134 5.78 -13.89 5.64
N LEU A 135 4.59 -13.61 6.18
CA LEU A 135 3.39 -13.50 5.34
C LEU A 135 3.47 -12.31 4.40
N ARG A 136 3.98 -11.15 4.85
CA ARG A 136 4.18 -9.99 3.97
C ARG A 136 5.07 -10.32 2.76
N TYR A 137 6.13 -11.10 2.96
CA TYR A 137 6.97 -11.57 1.85
C TYR A 137 6.22 -12.52 0.90
N ILE A 138 5.49 -13.49 1.45
CA ILE A 138 4.67 -14.44 0.67
C ILE A 138 3.62 -13.71 -0.16
N GLU A 139 2.90 -12.76 0.45
CA GLU A 139 1.84 -11.99 -0.22
C GLU A 139 2.41 -10.99 -1.23
N ALA A 140 3.59 -10.43 -0.98
CA ALA A 140 4.32 -9.67 -1.99
C ALA A 140 4.69 -10.55 -3.20
N ASN A 141 4.95 -11.85 -3.02
CA ASN A 141 5.19 -12.76 -4.15
C ASN A 141 3.92 -13.00 -4.96
N PHE A 142 2.74 -13.06 -4.33
CA PHE A 142 1.46 -13.07 -5.06
C PHE A 142 1.26 -11.79 -5.85
N LEU A 143 1.47 -10.61 -5.25
CA LEU A 143 1.43 -9.33 -5.95
C LEU A 143 2.38 -9.29 -7.14
N TYR A 144 3.64 -9.71 -6.95
CA TYR A 144 4.65 -9.75 -8.01
C TYR A 144 4.19 -10.63 -9.17
N THR A 145 3.69 -11.81 -8.86
CA THR A 145 3.24 -12.81 -9.85
C THR A 145 2.06 -12.29 -10.66
N ASP A 146 1.05 -11.72 -10.00
CA ASP A 146 -0.14 -11.20 -10.67
C ASP A 146 0.19 -9.97 -11.52
N LEU A 147 1.06 -9.07 -11.03
CA LEU A 147 1.55 -7.94 -11.82
C LEU A 147 2.35 -8.40 -13.04
N ALA A 148 3.24 -9.38 -12.89
CA ALA A 148 4.02 -9.91 -14.02
C ALA A 148 3.10 -10.51 -15.09
N LYS A 149 2.07 -11.27 -14.70
CA LYS A 149 1.05 -11.79 -15.61
C LYS A 149 0.30 -10.68 -16.33
N LEU A 150 -0.14 -9.64 -15.60
CA LEU A 150 -0.85 -8.50 -16.17
C LEU A 150 0.03 -7.72 -17.16
N ILE A 151 1.27 -7.40 -16.78
CA ILE A 151 2.22 -6.67 -17.64
C ILE A 151 2.52 -7.47 -18.91
N LYS A 152 2.75 -8.78 -18.79
CA LYS A 152 2.97 -9.66 -19.95
C LYS A 152 1.75 -9.67 -20.87
N LYS A 153 0.55 -9.80 -20.32
CA LYS A 153 -0.71 -9.72 -21.08
C LYS A 153 -0.81 -8.41 -21.86
N LEU A 154 -0.57 -7.27 -21.22
CA LEU A 154 -0.69 -5.95 -21.85
C LEU A 154 0.40 -5.70 -22.90
N ARG A 155 1.63 -6.19 -22.67
CA ARG A 155 2.71 -6.16 -23.67
C ARG A 155 2.36 -6.97 -24.91
N ASN A 156 1.77 -8.16 -24.73
CA ASN A 156 1.29 -8.98 -25.84
C ASN A 156 0.15 -8.31 -26.63
N GLN A 157 -0.53 -7.32 -26.04
CA GLN A 157 -1.54 -6.48 -26.69
C GLN A 157 -0.94 -5.22 -27.34
N GLY A 158 0.39 -5.08 -27.38
CA GLY A 158 1.10 -3.95 -28.00
C GLY A 158 1.23 -2.71 -27.09
N HIS A 159 0.88 -2.80 -25.81
CA HIS A 159 1.02 -1.70 -24.87
C HIS A 159 2.42 -1.67 -24.23
N ASN A 160 2.81 -0.49 -23.72
CA ASN A 160 3.96 -0.32 -22.83
C ASN A 160 3.50 0.01 -21.40
N PRO A 161 3.29 -1.00 -20.54
CA PRO A 161 2.76 -0.78 -19.20
C PRO A 161 3.71 0.04 -18.32
N LYS A 162 3.16 1.03 -17.62
CA LYS A 162 3.79 1.79 -16.53
C LYS A 162 3.05 1.50 -15.24
N VAL A 163 3.77 1.15 -14.18
CA VAL A 163 3.14 0.71 -12.92
C VAL A 163 3.33 1.73 -11.82
N ARG A 164 2.21 2.16 -11.24
CA ARG A 164 2.13 2.96 -10.02
C ARG A 164 1.55 2.10 -8.89
N ILE A 165 2.26 2.00 -7.78
CA ILE A 165 1.76 1.35 -6.57
C ILE A 165 1.58 2.41 -5.50
N ILE A 166 0.41 2.41 -4.84
CA ILE A 166 0.13 3.23 -3.67
C ILE A 166 -0.19 2.30 -2.51
N GLY A 167 0.79 2.14 -1.62
CA GLY A 167 0.69 1.29 -0.44
C GLY A 167 0.44 2.12 0.80
N TYR A 168 -0.64 1.82 1.51
CA TYR A 168 -1.00 2.49 2.75
C TYR A 168 -0.61 1.65 3.97
N SER A 169 -0.06 2.28 5.02
CA SER A 169 0.31 1.59 6.26
C SER A 169 1.20 0.37 5.95
N HIS A 170 0.92 -0.81 6.53
CA HIS A 170 1.63 -2.05 6.20
C HIS A 170 1.46 -2.56 4.75
N GLY A 171 0.47 -2.07 3.98
CA GLY A 171 0.40 -2.31 2.54
C GLY A 171 1.60 -1.72 1.78
N GLY A 172 2.17 -0.63 2.29
CA GLY A 172 3.47 -0.13 1.81
C GLY A 172 4.62 -1.10 2.09
N ASN A 173 4.58 -1.85 3.19
CA ASN A 173 5.58 -2.89 3.45
C ASN A 173 5.44 -4.09 2.49
N ILE A 174 4.23 -4.44 2.04
CA ILE A 174 4.04 -5.41 0.94
C ILE A 174 4.71 -4.91 -0.34
N GLY A 175 4.45 -3.66 -0.74
CA GLY A 175 5.09 -3.06 -1.92
C GLY A 175 6.62 -3.01 -1.81
N LEU A 176 7.16 -2.74 -0.63
CA LEU A 176 8.60 -2.70 -0.37
C LEU A 176 9.27 -4.07 -0.54
N GLN A 177 8.58 -5.15 -0.16
CA GLN A 177 9.05 -6.53 -0.32
C GLN A 177 9.22 -6.97 -1.78
N LEU A 178 8.62 -6.25 -2.75
CA LEU A 178 8.92 -6.46 -4.17
C LEU A 178 10.42 -6.26 -4.47
N GLY A 179 11.10 -5.42 -3.68
CA GLY A 179 12.54 -5.22 -3.79
C GLY A 179 13.34 -6.49 -3.49
N ALA A 180 12.91 -7.29 -2.50
CA ALA A 180 13.55 -8.56 -2.16
C ALA A 180 13.30 -9.59 -3.27
N LEU A 181 12.04 -9.67 -3.74
CA LEU A 181 11.63 -10.62 -4.77
C LEU A 181 12.30 -10.37 -6.12
N HIS A 182 12.48 -9.10 -6.50
CA HIS A 182 13.09 -8.75 -7.79
C HIS A 182 14.49 -9.35 -7.97
N HIS A 183 15.30 -9.45 -6.91
CA HIS A 183 16.64 -10.07 -6.96
C HIS A 183 16.61 -11.58 -7.13
N THR A 184 15.47 -12.23 -6.87
CA THR A 184 15.29 -13.68 -7.03
C THR A 184 14.75 -14.09 -8.40
N LYS A 185 14.37 -13.12 -9.25
CA LYS A 185 13.80 -13.40 -10.58
C LYS A 185 14.85 -13.22 -11.67
N ASN A 186 14.74 -14.04 -12.72
CA ASN A 186 15.53 -13.90 -13.94
C ASN A 186 15.22 -12.57 -14.63
N SER A 187 16.19 -12.04 -15.39
CA SER A 187 16.04 -10.76 -16.10
C SER A 187 14.80 -10.69 -17.02
N GLN A 188 14.40 -11.81 -17.61
CA GLN A 188 13.21 -11.90 -18.48
C GLN A 188 11.88 -11.82 -17.70
N ASP A 189 11.88 -12.22 -16.43
CA ASP A 189 10.71 -12.22 -15.54
C ASP A 189 10.65 -10.98 -14.65
N GLN A 190 11.65 -10.11 -14.75
CA GLN A 190 11.72 -8.90 -13.93
C GLN A 190 10.70 -7.86 -14.37
N ILE A 191 9.89 -7.42 -13.41
CA ILE A 191 9.02 -6.26 -13.54
C ILE A 191 9.67 -5.02 -12.89
N TYR A 192 9.20 -3.84 -13.28
CA TYR A 192 9.62 -2.56 -12.70
C TYR A 192 8.40 -1.75 -12.29
N ILE A 193 8.53 -1.02 -11.20
CA ILE A 193 7.54 -0.10 -10.66
C ILE A 193 8.02 1.32 -10.96
N ASP A 194 7.32 2.00 -11.85
CA ASP A 194 7.66 3.36 -12.26
C ASP A 194 7.49 4.36 -11.10
N GLU A 195 6.44 4.16 -10.29
CA GLU A 195 6.15 5.02 -9.13
C GLU A 195 5.67 4.21 -7.94
N PHE A 196 6.36 4.34 -6.81
CA PHE A 196 5.97 3.71 -5.57
C PHE A 196 5.70 4.74 -4.47
N HIS A 197 4.46 4.81 -4.02
CA HIS A 197 3.99 5.73 -2.98
C HIS A 197 3.75 4.95 -1.68
N LEU A 198 4.54 5.26 -0.66
CA LEU A 198 4.40 4.76 0.70
C LEU A 198 3.61 5.80 1.49
N LEU A 199 2.38 5.50 1.91
CA LEU A 199 1.50 6.45 2.57
C LEU A 199 1.22 6.01 4.00
N GLY A 200 1.66 6.79 4.98
CA GLY A 200 1.48 6.41 6.38
C GLY A 200 2.14 5.06 6.71
N THR A 201 3.13 4.63 5.92
CA THR A 201 3.79 3.33 6.09
C THR A 201 4.78 3.39 7.25
N PRO A 202 4.74 2.45 8.21
CA PRO A 202 5.78 2.33 9.21
C PRO A 202 7.08 1.86 8.55
N ILE A 203 8.15 2.65 8.68
CA ILE A 203 9.46 2.33 8.11
C ILE A 203 10.23 1.45 9.08
N GLN A 204 10.35 0.17 8.72
CA GLN A 204 10.95 -0.90 9.51
C GLN A 204 12.44 -1.06 9.11
N VAL A 205 13.35 -1.15 10.08
CA VAL A 205 14.80 -1.25 9.81
C VAL A 205 15.17 -2.56 9.11
N GLU A 206 14.33 -3.57 9.27
CA GLU A 206 14.46 -4.91 8.69
C GLU A 206 14.23 -4.91 7.19
N THR A 207 13.53 -3.91 6.65
CA THR A 207 13.17 -3.83 5.23
C THR A 207 13.52 -2.48 4.61
N ASP A 208 13.97 -1.49 5.39
CA ASP A 208 14.27 -0.14 4.91
C ASP A 208 15.28 -0.12 3.75
N TYR A 209 16.21 -1.07 3.72
CA TYR A 209 17.22 -1.19 2.67
C TYR A 209 16.64 -1.58 1.31
N LEU A 210 15.46 -2.21 1.26
CA LEU A 210 14.81 -2.68 0.02
C LEU A 210 14.40 -1.53 -0.90
N ILE A 211 14.31 -0.28 -0.39
CA ILE A 211 14.07 0.89 -1.26
C ILE A 211 15.18 1.09 -2.29
N ASN A 212 16.37 0.55 -2.05
CA ASN A 212 17.49 0.65 -2.98
C ASN A 212 17.34 -0.30 -4.18
N SER A 213 16.45 -1.30 -4.10
CA SER A 213 16.25 -2.28 -5.17
C SER A 213 15.90 -1.62 -6.50
N SER A 214 16.49 -2.10 -7.60
CA SER A 214 16.28 -1.61 -8.97
C SER A 214 14.84 -1.75 -9.47
N VAL A 215 14.01 -2.55 -8.78
CA VAL A 215 12.59 -2.68 -9.11
C VAL A 215 11.86 -1.33 -9.09
N PHE A 216 12.26 -0.41 -8.20
CA PHE A 216 11.63 0.91 -8.09
C PHE A 216 12.40 1.97 -8.89
N LYS A 217 11.71 2.70 -9.77
CA LYS A 217 12.30 3.84 -10.49
C LYS A 217 12.19 5.14 -9.69
N ARG A 218 11.03 5.37 -9.04
CA ARG A 218 10.78 6.52 -8.15
C ARG A 218 10.04 6.06 -6.90
N VAL A 219 10.44 6.60 -5.74
CA VAL A 219 9.82 6.28 -4.46
C VAL A 219 9.43 7.57 -3.75
N TYR A 220 8.17 7.66 -3.32
CA TYR A 220 7.63 8.77 -2.55
C TYR A 220 7.17 8.27 -1.18
N ASN A 221 7.76 8.77 -0.11
CA ASN A 221 7.34 8.47 1.27
C ASN A 221 6.52 9.63 1.84
N TRP A 222 5.22 9.41 2.00
CA TRP A 222 4.24 10.37 2.48
C TRP A 222 3.92 10.09 3.95
N TYR A 223 4.16 11.06 4.81
CA TYR A 223 3.93 10.93 6.25
C TYR A 223 3.33 12.20 6.84
N SER A 224 2.79 12.10 8.06
CA SER A 224 2.22 13.23 8.78
C SER A 224 2.72 13.30 10.21
N ARG A 225 2.73 14.50 10.80
CA ARG A 225 3.07 14.66 12.22
C ARG A 225 2.02 14.00 13.12
N SER A 226 0.74 14.12 12.77
CA SER A 226 -0.39 13.61 13.55
C SER A 226 -0.69 12.13 13.33
N ASP A 227 -0.01 11.46 12.40
CA ASP A 227 -0.10 10.00 12.26
C ASP A 227 0.67 9.31 13.39
N GLY A 228 -0.02 8.96 14.48
CA GLY A 228 0.57 8.22 15.60
C GLY A 228 0.79 6.73 15.32
N VAL A 229 0.05 6.15 14.37
CA VAL A 229 0.05 4.70 14.13
C VAL A 229 1.38 4.23 13.57
N GLN A 230 1.99 5.01 12.66
CA GLN A 230 3.33 4.72 12.14
C GLN A 230 4.35 4.49 13.28
N SER A 231 4.40 5.40 14.25
CA SER A 231 5.36 5.32 15.36
C SER A 231 5.05 4.20 16.36
N LEU A 232 3.79 3.78 16.46
CA LEU A 232 3.33 2.73 17.37
C LEU A 232 3.46 1.33 16.78
N ASP A 233 3.97 1.16 15.55
CA ASP A 233 4.31 -0.15 15.02
C ASP A 233 5.46 -0.76 15.83
N PHE A 234 5.08 -1.62 16.78
CA PHE A 234 5.96 -2.41 17.64
C PHE A 234 6.37 -3.75 17.01
N PHE A 235 5.96 -4.03 15.76
CA PHE A 235 6.28 -5.28 15.05
C PHE A 235 7.63 -5.22 14.31
N SER A 236 8.51 -4.28 14.69
CA SER A 236 9.90 -4.21 14.21
C SER A 236 10.80 -5.00 15.17
N PHE A 237 11.36 -6.11 14.69
CA PHE A 237 12.08 -7.11 15.49
C PHE A 237 13.43 -6.60 16.05
N LYS A 238 14.05 -5.62 15.38
CA LYS A 238 15.35 -5.03 15.75
C LYS A 238 15.21 -3.70 16.49
N ARG A 239 14.02 -3.10 16.50
CA ARG A 239 13.70 -1.87 17.24
C ARG A 239 12.26 -1.92 17.71
N TRP A 240 12.03 -1.64 18.99
CA TRP A 240 10.69 -1.57 19.58
C TRP A 240 9.71 -0.60 18.88
N PHE A 241 10.20 0.32 18.02
CA PHE A 241 9.37 1.27 17.29
C PHE A 241 9.87 1.51 15.86
N SER A 242 8.94 1.57 14.91
CA SER A 242 9.20 2.00 13.53
C SER A 242 9.41 3.53 13.42
N ARG A 243 9.86 3.98 12.24
CA ARG A 243 10.02 5.41 11.93
C ARG A 243 8.99 5.86 10.89
N LYS A 244 8.69 7.16 10.87
CA LYS A 244 7.90 7.80 9.79
C LYS A 244 8.72 8.05 8.51
N LYS A 245 10.05 8.03 8.64
CA LYS A 245 11.01 8.45 7.62
C LYS A 245 12.13 7.45 7.50
N PHE A 246 12.63 7.30 6.28
CA PHE A 246 13.93 6.71 6.01
C PHE A 246 15.02 7.67 6.47
N THR A 247 16.03 7.11 7.12
CA THR A 247 17.15 7.87 7.67
C THR A 247 18.46 7.18 7.33
N LYS A 248 19.46 7.95 6.89
CA LYS A 248 20.82 7.46 6.70
C LYS A 248 21.33 6.83 8.01
N ARG A 249 22.02 5.69 7.90
CA ARG A 249 22.70 5.01 9.01
C ARG A 249 23.98 4.36 8.50
N LYS A 250 24.81 3.82 9.40
CA LYS A 250 26.00 3.05 9.00
C LYS A 250 25.58 1.96 8.01
N ASN A 251 26.26 1.88 6.87
CA ASN A 251 26.00 0.93 5.78
C ASN A 251 24.62 1.06 5.09
N PHE A 252 23.97 2.22 5.19
CA PHE A 252 22.73 2.50 4.45
C PHE A 252 22.67 3.98 4.06
N SER A 253 22.81 4.23 2.76
CA SER A 253 22.50 5.50 2.12
C SER A 253 21.04 5.54 1.68
N LEU A 254 20.47 6.75 1.66
CA LEU A 254 19.19 6.98 1.01
C LEU A 254 19.44 7.10 -0.50
N PRO A 255 18.67 6.42 -1.36
CA PRO A 255 18.86 6.51 -2.80
C PRO A 255 18.26 7.81 -3.35
N ASP A 256 18.81 8.31 -4.45
CA ASP A 256 18.37 9.59 -5.07
C ASP A 256 16.94 9.55 -5.59
N LYS A 257 16.41 8.35 -5.84
CA LYS A 257 15.02 8.13 -6.26
C LYS A 257 14.00 8.28 -5.14
N LEU A 258 14.43 8.39 -3.88
CA LEU A 258 13.56 8.57 -2.73
C LEU A 258 13.28 10.07 -2.51
N THR A 259 11.99 10.43 -2.49
CA THR A 259 11.52 11.74 -2.00
C THR A 259 10.64 11.54 -0.79
N GLN A 260 10.96 12.19 0.33
CA GLN A 260 10.20 12.14 1.58
C GLN A 260 9.39 13.41 1.75
N ILE A 261 8.09 13.27 1.98
CA ILE A 261 7.13 14.37 1.92
C ILE A 261 6.28 14.32 3.19
N ARG A 262 6.44 15.33 4.04
CA ARG A 262 5.50 15.56 5.13
C ARG A 262 4.25 16.25 4.59
N ILE A 263 3.10 15.64 4.76
CA ILE A 263 1.83 16.33 4.56
C ILE A 263 1.51 17.20 5.78
N LYS A 264 1.22 18.47 5.52
CA LYS A 264 0.60 19.42 6.45
C LYS A 264 -0.68 19.91 5.79
N VAL A 265 -1.77 19.98 6.56
CA VAL A 265 -2.97 20.69 6.11
C VAL A 265 -3.20 21.83 7.08
N SER A 266 -3.36 23.04 6.55
CA SER A 266 -3.69 24.22 7.33
C SER A 266 -5.03 24.77 6.86
N ASN A 267 -5.88 25.14 7.80
CA ASN A 267 -7.10 25.88 7.53
C ASN A 267 -7.09 27.21 8.30
N PHE A 268 -7.97 28.12 7.92
CA PHE A 268 -7.97 29.48 8.44
C PHE A 268 -9.38 29.88 8.82
N LYS A 269 -9.55 30.44 10.02
CA LYS A 269 -10.80 31.10 10.42
C LYS A 269 -10.55 32.59 10.55
N GLN A 270 -11.41 33.40 9.95
CA GLN A 270 -11.35 34.84 10.14
C GLN A 270 -11.55 35.17 11.63
N ARG A 271 -10.71 36.05 12.17
CA ARG A 271 -10.82 36.54 13.55
C ARG A 271 -12.05 37.44 13.65
N ALA A 272 -12.77 37.36 14.77
CA ALA A 272 -13.86 38.30 15.06
C ALA A 272 -13.28 39.71 15.19
N MET A 273 -13.48 40.52 14.15
CA MET A 273 -12.97 41.88 14.04
C MET A 273 -14.15 42.80 13.69
N LYS A 274 -14.14 44.03 14.22
CA LYS A 274 -15.19 45.04 13.92
C LYS A 274 -15.28 45.40 12.43
N LYS A 275 -14.24 45.12 11.63
CA LYS A 275 -14.20 45.36 10.18
C LYS A 275 -14.03 44.04 9.44
N GLN A 276 -14.98 43.71 8.56
CA GLN A 276 -14.83 42.62 7.60
C GLN A 276 -13.75 43.01 6.58
N LEU A 277 -12.96 42.03 6.13
CA LEU A 277 -12.10 42.23 4.96
C LEU A 277 -12.99 42.18 3.72
N HIS A 278 -12.95 43.23 2.91
CA HIS A 278 -13.63 43.26 1.61
C HIS A 278 -12.82 42.58 0.49
N ARG A 279 -11.56 42.19 0.75
CA ARG A 279 -10.69 41.49 -0.20
C ARG A 279 -9.98 40.30 0.45
N PRO A 280 -9.56 39.28 -0.32
CA PRO A 280 -8.67 38.24 0.18
C PRO A 280 -7.33 38.83 0.67
N PRO A 281 -6.69 38.25 1.70
CA PRO A 281 -5.39 38.72 2.17
C PRO A 281 -4.30 38.47 1.10
N GLU A 282 -3.49 39.49 0.82
CA GLU A 282 -2.46 39.45 -0.23
C GLU A 282 -1.14 38.86 0.27
N ASN A 283 -0.89 38.87 1.57
CA ASN A 283 0.37 38.44 2.14
C ASN A 283 0.23 37.75 3.51
N ASN A 284 1.31 37.07 3.92
CA ASN A 284 1.35 36.34 5.19
C ASN A 284 1.15 37.22 6.43
N LYS A 285 1.46 38.52 6.37
CA LYS A 285 1.21 39.44 7.49
C LYS A 285 -0.29 39.70 7.64
N GLU A 286 -0.99 39.94 6.53
CA GLU A 286 -2.45 40.08 6.51
C GLU A 286 -3.15 38.79 6.97
N ILE A 287 -2.72 37.63 6.47
CA ILE A 287 -3.27 36.33 6.92
C ILE A 287 -3.14 36.21 8.45
N LYS A 288 -1.97 36.48 9.02
CA LYS A 288 -1.77 36.37 10.48
C LYS A 288 -2.57 37.41 11.27
N LYS A 289 -2.75 38.60 10.73
CA LYS A 289 -3.50 39.70 11.36
C LYS A 289 -5.00 39.42 11.40
N TYR A 290 -5.56 38.90 10.30
CA TYR A 290 -7.01 38.77 10.12
C TYR A 290 -7.53 37.34 10.33
N PHE A 291 -6.65 36.33 10.31
CA PHE A 291 -7.03 34.94 10.43
C PHE A 291 -6.31 34.25 11.60
N LYS A 292 -6.95 33.21 12.12
CA LYS A 292 -6.34 32.23 13.01
C LYS A 292 -6.08 30.97 12.19
N GLU A 293 -4.81 30.59 12.06
CA GLU A 293 -4.41 29.31 11.45
C GLU A 293 -4.75 28.15 12.39
N PHE A 294 -5.29 27.08 11.83
CA PHE A 294 -5.54 25.81 12.48
C PHE A 294 -4.76 24.72 11.75
N ASN A 295 -4.00 23.94 12.51
CA ASN A 295 -3.28 22.80 11.97
C ASN A 295 -4.20 21.58 11.93
N TYR A 296 -4.34 21.02 10.73
CA TYR A 296 -5.06 19.79 10.44
C TYR A 296 -4.09 18.75 9.83
N ASP A 297 -2.86 18.63 10.32
CA ASP A 297 -1.95 17.53 9.93
C ASP A 297 -2.74 16.20 10.01
N PRO A 298 -2.83 15.42 8.91
CA PRO A 298 -3.71 14.27 8.84
C PRO A 298 -3.28 13.18 9.82
N GLY A 299 -4.23 12.56 10.50
CA GLY A 299 -4.05 11.31 11.21
C GLY A 299 -3.98 10.13 10.23
N HIS A 300 -3.74 8.93 10.77
CA HIS A 300 -3.56 7.73 9.95
C HIS A 300 -4.74 7.51 8.99
N PHE A 301 -5.98 7.58 9.50
CA PHE A 301 -7.18 7.32 8.70
C PHE A 301 -7.44 8.39 7.64
N GLU A 302 -7.19 9.67 7.92
CA GLU A 302 -7.41 10.77 6.96
C GLU A 302 -6.45 10.71 5.76
N LEU A 303 -5.36 9.93 5.86
CA LEU A 303 -4.50 9.66 4.72
C LEU A 303 -5.22 8.79 3.66
N TRP A 304 -6.08 7.84 4.05
CA TRP A 304 -6.52 6.75 3.17
C TRP A 304 -8.02 6.43 3.17
N PHE A 305 -8.70 6.60 4.30
CA PHE A 305 -10.10 6.22 4.47
C PHE A 305 -11.02 7.34 4.04
N MET A 306 -12.18 6.98 3.52
CA MET A 306 -13.27 7.92 3.30
C MET A 306 -13.79 8.45 4.65
N GLY A 307 -14.29 9.68 4.67
CA GLY A 307 -14.73 10.37 5.89
C GLY A 307 -15.93 9.76 6.60
N TRP A 308 -16.64 8.82 5.96
CA TRP A 308 -17.67 8.00 6.59
C TRP A 308 -17.12 6.75 7.29
N THR A 309 -15.80 6.61 7.41
CA THR A 309 -15.22 5.60 8.28
C THR A 309 -15.71 5.81 9.71
N ILE A 310 -16.16 4.72 10.33
CA ILE A 310 -16.60 4.67 11.74
C ILE A 310 -15.43 4.71 12.74
N LEU A 311 -14.20 4.69 12.22
CA LEU A 311 -12.98 4.88 12.99
C LEU A 311 -12.72 6.38 13.20
N THR A 312 -11.58 6.73 13.77
CA THR A 312 -11.25 8.13 14.04
C THR A 312 -11.00 8.90 12.73
N TYR A 313 -11.96 9.69 12.30
CA TYR A 313 -11.85 10.66 11.19
C TYR A 313 -12.51 11.98 11.62
N ARG A 314 -11.79 13.10 11.51
CA ARG A 314 -12.31 14.40 11.96
C ARG A 314 -13.37 14.91 10.97
N LYS A 315 -14.58 15.20 11.46
CA LYS A 315 -15.68 15.70 10.61
C LYS A 315 -15.38 17.10 10.06
N GLU A 316 -14.62 17.88 10.82
CA GLU A 316 -14.13 19.21 10.46
C GLU A 316 -12.85 19.18 9.62
N PHE A 317 -12.35 18.00 9.23
CA PHE A 317 -11.16 17.90 8.40
C PHE A 317 -11.36 18.60 7.06
N PRO A 318 -10.43 19.46 6.58
CA PRO A 318 -10.68 20.32 5.43
C PRO A 318 -11.04 19.60 4.13
N THR A 319 -10.70 18.33 3.95
CA THR A 319 -11.05 17.58 2.72
C THR A 319 -12.16 16.55 2.95
N ASN A 320 -12.75 16.45 4.16
CA ASN A 320 -13.83 15.49 4.46
C ASN A 320 -14.95 15.52 3.38
N PRO A 321 -15.38 14.37 2.81
CA PRO A 321 -15.01 12.98 3.12
C PRO A 321 -13.87 12.39 2.30
N LEU A 322 -13.13 13.22 1.56
CA LEU A 322 -12.07 12.79 0.67
C LEU A 322 -10.74 12.58 1.44
N PRO A 323 -10.10 11.40 1.35
CA PRO A 323 -8.81 11.15 1.97
C PRO A 323 -7.67 11.90 1.27
N ILE A 324 -6.59 12.20 1.98
CA ILE A 324 -5.43 12.91 1.41
C ILE A 324 -4.82 12.19 0.21
N MET A 325 -4.90 10.86 0.14
CA MET A 325 -4.32 10.10 -0.97
C MET A 325 -4.83 10.53 -2.35
N ILE A 326 -6.05 11.07 -2.46
CA ILE A 326 -6.59 11.49 -3.77
C ILE A 326 -5.82 12.68 -4.35
N PHE A 327 -5.11 13.44 -3.50
CA PHE A 327 -4.33 14.62 -3.91
C PHE A 327 -2.86 14.32 -4.21
N ILE A 328 -2.43 13.06 -4.11
CA ILE A 328 -1.08 12.62 -4.47
C ILE A 328 -0.72 12.97 -5.93
N PRO A 329 -1.58 12.76 -6.95
CA PRO A 329 -1.28 13.11 -8.34
C PRO A 329 -0.87 14.57 -8.51
N LEU A 330 -1.65 15.48 -7.90
CA LEU A 330 -1.43 16.92 -7.95
C LEU A 330 -0.05 17.31 -7.39
N ILE A 331 0.27 16.83 -6.19
CA ILE A 331 1.55 17.15 -5.55
C ILE A 331 2.71 16.49 -6.31
N THR A 332 2.52 15.27 -6.81
CA THR A 332 3.56 14.55 -7.55
C THR A 332 3.86 15.23 -8.88
N LYS A 333 2.84 15.73 -9.59
CA LYS A 333 3.01 16.56 -10.78
C LYS A 333 3.90 17.77 -10.49
N TYR A 334 3.60 18.52 -9.43
CA TYR A 334 4.40 19.69 -9.05
C TYR A 334 5.86 19.34 -8.73
N LEU A 335 6.11 18.18 -8.14
CA LEU A 335 7.49 17.70 -7.92
C LEU A 335 8.19 17.30 -9.23
N GLN A 336 7.46 16.70 -10.18
CA GLN A 336 8.01 16.32 -11.49
C GLN A 336 8.38 17.54 -12.34
N GLU A 337 7.64 18.64 -12.21
CA GLU A 337 7.99 19.94 -12.82
C GLU A 337 9.26 20.58 -12.24
N HIS A 338 9.70 20.11 -11.06
CA HIS A 338 10.86 20.66 -10.34
C HIS A 338 11.85 19.54 -10.01
N PRO A 339 12.58 18.98 -10.99
CA PRO A 339 13.47 17.84 -10.78
C PRO A 339 14.60 18.13 -9.77
N ASN A 340 14.95 19.40 -9.57
CA ASN A 340 15.95 19.87 -8.61
C ASN A 340 15.38 20.10 -7.20
N ALA A 341 14.11 19.77 -6.96
CA ALA A 341 13.50 19.89 -5.63
C ALA A 341 14.28 19.04 -4.61
N PRO A 342 14.46 19.55 -3.38
CA PRO A 342 15.03 18.76 -2.28
C PRO A 342 14.27 17.45 -2.08
N ARG A 343 14.98 16.41 -1.64
CA ARG A 343 14.38 15.08 -1.39
C ARG A 343 13.68 14.94 -0.03
N ASP A 344 13.65 16.00 0.78
CA ASP A 344 12.99 16.03 2.09
C ASP A 344 12.18 17.33 2.23
N LEU A 345 10.86 17.21 2.03
CA LEU A 345 9.94 18.32 1.81
C LEU A 345 8.77 18.31 2.80
N VAL A 346 8.11 19.45 2.90
CA VAL A 346 6.75 19.60 3.39
C VAL A 346 5.87 19.97 2.21
N ALA A 347 4.75 19.26 2.06
CA ALA A 347 3.64 19.69 1.23
C ALA A 347 2.54 20.23 2.14
N GLU A 348 2.38 21.55 2.15
CA GLU A 348 1.38 22.25 2.94
C GLU A 348 0.17 22.60 2.09
N ILE A 349 -0.92 21.86 2.30
CA ILE A 349 -2.19 22.05 1.61
C ILE A 349 -2.99 23.10 2.39
N GLN A 350 -3.44 24.15 1.71
CA GLN A 350 -4.24 25.24 2.27
C GLN A 350 -5.52 25.40 1.45
N PRO A 351 -6.57 24.57 1.71
CA PRO A 351 -7.79 24.59 0.92
C PRO A 351 -8.48 25.95 0.90
N TYR A 352 -8.53 26.66 2.04
CA TYR A 352 -9.12 28.00 2.12
C TYR A 352 -8.50 29.03 1.15
N PHE A 353 -7.23 28.87 0.80
CA PHE A 353 -6.52 29.74 -0.13
C PHE A 353 -6.30 29.10 -1.51
N ASN A 354 -6.93 27.94 -1.79
CA ASN A 354 -6.77 27.18 -3.03
C ASN A 354 -5.30 27.01 -3.44
N LYS A 355 -4.40 26.70 -2.49
CA LYS A 355 -2.97 26.53 -2.78
C LYS A 355 -2.31 25.39 -2.04
N VAL A 356 -1.23 24.88 -2.64
CA VAL A 356 -0.25 23.97 -2.05
C VAL A 356 1.10 24.66 -2.04
N GLU A 357 1.76 24.66 -0.89
CA GLU A 357 3.15 25.12 -0.77
C GLU A 357 4.08 23.93 -0.61
N LEU A 358 5.14 23.86 -1.42
CA LEU A 358 6.21 22.86 -1.29
C LEU A 358 7.50 23.55 -0.87
N TYR A 359 8.07 23.12 0.26
CA TYR A 359 9.30 23.70 0.81
C TYR A 359 10.13 22.64 1.57
N PRO A 360 11.45 22.81 1.73
CA PRO A 360 12.29 21.87 2.46
C PRO A 360 11.83 21.69 3.90
N TYR A 361 11.88 20.45 4.39
CA TYR A 361 11.53 20.10 5.76
C TYR A 361 12.31 20.92 6.81
N ARG A 362 13.59 21.20 6.55
CA ARG A 362 14.45 21.99 7.43
C ARG A 362 14.38 23.48 7.08
N ALA A 363 13.95 24.29 8.04
CA ALA A 363 13.73 25.73 7.89
C ALA A 363 14.91 26.49 7.26
N LYS A 364 16.16 26.12 7.62
CA LYS A 364 17.38 26.76 7.10
C LYS A 364 17.51 26.70 5.57
N HIS A 365 16.88 25.73 4.91
CA HIS A 365 16.93 25.58 3.46
C HIS A 365 15.76 26.26 2.73
N LYS A 366 14.74 26.78 3.45
CA LYS A 366 13.55 27.37 2.83
C LYS A 366 13.86 28.54 1.89
N LYS A 367 14.95 29.27 2.14
CA LYS A 367 15.40 30.37 1.27
C LYS A 367 15.79 29.92 -0.14
N HIS A 368 16.12 28.64 -0.33
CA HIS A 368 16.61 28.11 -1.62
C HIS A 368 15.54 27.39 -2.43
N PHE A 369 14.44 26.97 -1.80
CA PHE A 369 13.35 26.29 -2.47
C PHE A 369 12.03 26.56 -1.75
N HIS A 370 11.12 27.24 -2.43
CA HIS A 370 9.74 27.41 -1.98
C HIS A 370 8.89 27.64 -3.21
N ILE A 371 8.02 26.70 -3.52
CA ILE A 371 7.08 26.82 -4.63
C ILE A 371 5.66 26.88 -4.07
N ILE A 372 4.85 27.74 -4.68
CA ILE A 372 3.43 27.88 -4.38
C ILE A 372 2.70 27.53 -5.67
N LYS A 373 1.80 26.57 -5.60
CA LYS A 373 1.02 26.08 -6.73
C LYS A 373 -0.46 26.06 -6.38
N PRO A 374 -1.37 26.14 -7.35
CA PRO A 374 -2.79 25.99 -7.10
C PRO A 374 -3.11 24.66 -6.42
N PHE A 375 -4.08 24.67 -5.52
CA PHE A 375 -4.77 23.46 -5.06
C PHE A 375 -6.04 23.27 -5.90
N VAL A 376 -6.84 22.25 -5.58
CA VAL A 376 -8.19 22.11 -6.12
C VAL A 376 -9.02 23.30 -5.65
N ASP A 377 -9.70 23.97 -6.58
CA ASP A 377 -10.62 25.07 -6.28
C ASP A 377 -11.74 24.61 -5.35
N GLU A 378 -12.22 25.47 -4.45
CA GLU A 378 -13.26 25.12 -3.47
C GLU A 378 -14.56 24.64 -4.13
N ASN A 379 -14.98 25.20 -5.28
CA ASN A 379 -16.19 24.73 -5.97
C ASN A 379 -15.99 23.30 -6.48
N LYS A 380 -14.83 23.02 -7.06
CA LYS A 380 -14.49 21.68 -7.55
C LYS A 380 -14.33 20.69 -6.40
N LEU A 381 -13.68 21.10 -5.31
CA LEU A 381 -13.57 20.30 -4.10
C LEU A 381 -14.95 19.97 -3.53
N GLN A 382 -15.87 20.94 -3.51
CA GLN A 382 -17.24 20.73 -3.05
C GLN A 382 -18.06 19.83 -3.99
N GLU A 383 -17.86 19.93 -5.30
CA GLU A 383 -18.43 19.01 -6.29
C GLU A 383 -17.99 17.57 -6.00
N MET A 384 -16.68 17.36 -5.83
CA MET A 384 -16.11 16.05 -5.50
C MET A 384 -16.63 15.49 -4.17
N ARG A 385 -16.74 16.33 -3.13
CA ARG A 385 -17.34 15.94 -1.84
C ARG A 385 -18.80 15.51 -2.02
N THR A 386 -19.59 16.32 -2.73
CA THR A 386 -21.00 16.03 -3.01
C THR A 386 -21.14 14.72 -3.79
N HIS A 387 -20.27 14.47 -4.77
CA HIS A 387 -20.25 13.22 -5.52
C HIS A 387 -19.94 12.03 -4.62
N ALA A 388 -18.87 12.10 -3.83
CA ALA A 388 -18.47 11.02 -2.93
C ALA A 388 -19.57 10.68 -1.90
N LEU A 389 -20.30 11.68 -1.41
CA LEU A 389 -21.38 11.48 -0.44
C LEU A 389 -22.56 10.66 -0.98
N LYS A 390 -22.73 10.54 -2.31
CA LYS A 390 -23.75 9.67 -2.94
C LYS A 390 -23.49 8.18 -2.69
N PHE A 391 -22.25 7.82 -2.33
CA PHE A 391 -21.81 6.44 -2.15
C PHE A 391 -21.54 6.10 -0.68
N VAL A 392 -22.05 6.91 0.25
CA VAL A 392 -22.00 6.56 1.68
C VAL A 392 -22.80 5.27 1.88
N PRO A 393 -22.19 4.23 2.46
CA PRO A 393 -22.85 2.95 2.68
C PRO A 393 -23.99 3.04 3.69
N ASP A 394 -25.11 2.41 3.37
CA ASP A 394 -26.20 2.19 4.33
C ASP A 394 -25.74 1.29 5.48
N ASN A 395 -26.27 1.54 6.68
CA ASN A 395 -26.04 0.75 7.88
C ASN A 395 -24.55 0.57 8.25
N TYR A 396 -23.70 1.52 7.86
CA TYR A 396 -22.28 1.51 8.21
C TYR A 396 -22.05 2.22 9.54
N ASN A 397 -22.23 1.49 10.64
CA ASN A 397 -22.15 2.02 12.01
C ASN A 397 -21.21 1.21 12.90
N ILE A 398 -20.82 1.83 14.02
CA ILE A 398 -19.86 1.25 14.98
C ILE A 398 -20.38 -0.05 15.63
N GLU A 399 -21.69 -0.15 15.85
CA GLU A 399 -22.33 -1.33 16.42
C GLU A 399 -22.17 -2.54 15.50
N THR A 400 -22.50 -2.39 14.22
CA THR A 400 -22.37 -3.44 13.21
C THR A 400 -20.93 -3.85 13.01
N TYR A 401 -19.99 -2.90 13.03
CA TYR A 401 -18.56 -3.21 12.97
C TYR A 401 -18.10 -4.01 14.17
N ASN A 402 -18.42 -3.55 15.38
CA ASN A 402 -18.04 -4.25 16.59
C ASN A 402 -18.64 -5.66 16.60
N ARG A 403 -19.92 -5.80 16.27
CA ARG A 403 -20.58 -7.11 16.16
C ARG A 403 -19.83 -8.03 15.20
N LYS A 404 -19.57 -7.60 13.95
CA LYS A 404 -18.84 -8.42 12.96
C LYS A 404 -17.45 -8.83 13.45
N VAL A 405 -16.69 -7.89 14.01
CA VAL A 405 -15.34 -8.14 14.53
C VAL A 405 -15.37 -9.13 15.71
N TYR A 406 -16.26 -8.94 16.68
CA TYR A 406 -16.34 -9.80 17.87
C TYR A 406 -16.99 -11.16 17.58
N ASP A 407 -17.95 -11.24 16.66
CA ASP A 407 -18.52 -12.50 16.20
C ASP A 407 -17.47 -13.36 15.49
N ALA A 408 -16.60 -12.75 14.68
CA ALA A 408 -15.46 -13.45 14.08
C ALA A 408 -14.51 -14.01 15.16
N ILE A 409 -14.20 -13.22 16.20
CA ILE A 409 -13.37 -13.67 17.34
C ILE A 409 -14.04 -14.85 18.05
N LYS A 410 -15.31 -14.71 18.42
CA LYS A 410 -16.07 -15.74 19.13
C LYS A 410 -16.17 -17.04 18.33
N THR A 411 -16.37 -16.93 17.02
CA THR A 411 -16.41 -18.09 16.10
C THR A 411 -15.07 -18.84 16.14
N VAL A 412 -13.96 -18.13 16.02
CA VAL A 412 -12.62 -18.71 16.06
C VAL A 412 -12.28 -19.31 17.42
N ASP A 413 -12.63 -18.65 18.51
CA ASP A 413 -12.41 -19.19 19.85
C ASP A 413 -13.17 -20.50 20.05
N HIS A 414 -14.41 -20.58 19.53
CA HIS A 414 -15.18 -21.82 19.54
C HIS A 414 -14.50 -22.94 18.73
N GLU A 415 -14.06 -22.64 17.50
CA GLU A 415 -13.37 -23.60 16.63
C GLU A 415 -12.06 -24.10 17.26
N LEU A 416 -11.21 -23.21 17.77
CA LEU A 416 -9.95 -23.57 18.41
C LEU A 416 -10.16 -24.43 19.65
N ASN A 417 -11.19 -24.14 20.45
CA ASN A 417 -11.53 -24.95 21.61
C ASN A 417 -12.03 -26.35 21.22
N LYS A 418 -12.78 -26.46 20.11
CA LYS A 418 -13.20 -27.76 19.56
C LYS A 418 -12.00 -28.57 19.08
N ILE A 419 -11.07 -27.96 18.33
CA ILE A 419 -9.84 -28.61 17.86
C ILE A 419 -9.02 -29.10 19.06
N ARG A 420 -8.79 -28.27 20.07
CA ARG A 420 -8.07 -28.66 21.29
C ARG A 420 -8.71 -29.85 22.02
N LYS A 421 -10.04 -29.91 22.08
CA LYS A 421 -10.75 -31.06 22.67
C LYS A 421 -10.53 -32.33 21.86
N LEU A 422 -10.63 -32.25 20.52
CA LEU A 422 -10.42 -33.38 19.63
C LEU A 422 -8.97 -33.90 19.70
N THR A 423 -7.97 -33.02 19.65
CA THR A 423 -6.55 -33.39 19.79
C THR A 423 -6.28 -34.08 21.13
N LYS A 424 -6.86 -33.59 22.23
CA LYS A 424 -6.74 -34.26 23.54
C LYS A 424 -7.39 -35.64 23.56
N MET A 425 -8.52 -35.82 22.88
CA MET A 425 -9.18 -37.13 22.76
C MET A 425 -8.35 -38.11 21.93
N GLU A 426 -7.77 -37.64 20.83
CA GLU A 426 -6.91 -38.43 19.96
C GLU A 426 -5.61 -38.85 20.67
N GLN A 427 -4.94 -37.91 21.35
CA GLN A 427 -3.76 -38.23 22.17
C GLN A 427 -4.09 -39.27 23.24
N LYS A 428 -5.24 -39.15 23.93
CA LYS A 428 -5.70 -40.17 24.89
C LYS A 428 -5.95 -41.54 24.24
N LYS A 429 -6.42 -41.58 22.98
CA LYS A 429 -6.58 -42.85 22.24
C LYS A 429 -5.23 -43.46 21.87
N VAL A 430 -4.29 -42.66 21.37
CA VAL A 430 -2.93 -43.11 21.02
C VAL A 430 -2.19 -43.62 22.26
N THR A 431 -2.24 -42.90 23.39
CA THR A 431 -1.64 -43.36 24.65
C THR A 431 -2.30 -44.62 25.20
N LYS A 432 -3.57 -44.90 24.88
CA LYS A 432 -4.22 -46.19 25.21
C LYS A 432 -3.83 -47.33 24.28
N LEU A 433 -3.47 -47.04 23.02
CA LEU A 433 -3.05 -48.04 22.03
C LEU A 433 -1.56 -48.40 22.14
N ASN A 434 -0.69 -47.46 22.49
CA ASN A 434 0.76 -47.70 22.66
C ASN A 434 1.15 -48.74 23.74
N PRO A 435 0.45 -48.90 24.89
CA PRO A 435 0.78 -49.98 25.83
C PRO A 435 0.41 -51.38 25.30
N ILE A 436 -0.35 -51.49 24.21
CA ILE A 436 -0.73 -52.78 23.60
C ILE A 436 0.33 -53.23 22.57
N ILE A 437 1.18 -52.31 22.08
CA ILE A 437 2.34 -52.62 21.21
C ILE A 437 3.63 -52.65 22.06
N ASN A 438 3.56 -53.37 23.18
CA ASN A 438 4.71 -53.86 23.93
C ASN A 438 4.62 -55.39 24.09
N LEU A 439 3.96 -56.05 23.13
CA LEU A 439 3.99 -57.50 22.94
C LEU A 439 5.08 -57.79 21.90
N HIS A 440 6.03 -58.63 22.26
CA HIS A 440 7.30 -58.95 21.57
C HIS A 440 8.50 -58.07 21.96
N LYS A 441 8.83 -58.09 23.25
CA LYS A 441 10.22 -57.99 23.73
C LYS A 441 10.70 -59.30 24.38
N ASP A 442 10.17 -60.42 23.91
CA ASP A 442 10.75 -61.75 24.11
C ASP A 442 11.61 -62.11 22.89
N GLU A 443 12.71 -61.38 22.68
CA GLU A 443 13.85 -61.87 21.91
C GLU A 443 14.95 -62.24 22.91
N ASN A 444 14.72 -63.35 23.61
CA ASN A 444 15.70 -63.97 24.50
C ASN A 444 15.72 -65.49 24.28
N ILE A 445 15.60 -65.96 23.04
CA ILE A 445 15.87 -67.36 22.69
C ILE A 445 16.45 -67.41 21.27
N TYR A 446 17.76 -67.16 21.12
CA TYR A 446 18.61 -67.84 20.13
C TYR A 446 20.08 -67.56 20.48
N GLN A 447 20.61 -68.29 21.47
CA GLN A 447 22.05 -68.46 21.62
C GLN A 447 22.53 -69.43 20.53
N GLY A 448 22.86 -68.88 19.37
CA GLY A 448 23.57 -69.61 18.32
C GLY A 448 25.03 -69.82 18.71
N HIS A 449 25.36 -71.03 19.12
CA HIS A 449 26.72 -71.54 19.15
C HIS A 449 27.36 -71.41 17.76
N PHE A 450 28.39 -70.56 17.65
CA PHE A 450 29.47 -70.78 16.69
C PHE A 450 30.81 -70.61 17.40
N SER A 451 31.29 -71.74 17.91
CA SER A 451 32.71 -72.06 17.94
C SER A 451 33.14 -72.33 16.50
N THR A 452 34.17 -71.65 16.01
CA THR A 452 35.32 -72.33 15.39
C THR A 452 36.49 -71.37 15.20
N LYS A 453 37.64 -71.87 15.64
CA LYS A 453 39.02 -71.44 15.40
C LYS A 453 39.27 -70.98 13.95
N LYS A 454 39.93 -69.84 13.77
CA LYS A 454 41.38 -69.73 13.50
C LYS A 454 41.79 -68.27 13.36
#